data_AF-W1YHE9-F1
#
_entry.id   AF-W1YHE9-F1
#
_cell.length_a   1.000
_cell.length_b   1.000
_cell.length_c   1.000
_cell.angle_alpha   90.00
_cell.angle_beta   90.00
_cell.angle_gamma   90.00
#
_symmetry.space_group_name_H-M   'P 1'
#
loop_
_entity.id
_entity.type
_entity.pdbx_description
1 polymer ?
#
loop_
_entity_poly.entity_id
_entity_poly.type
_entity_poly.pdbx_seq_one_letter_code
_entity_poly.pdbx_strand_id
1 'polypeptide(L)' 'HIATLRNARGTAYPDPVQAAFIAEQAGADGITVHLREDRRHITDRDVRILRQTLDTRMNLEMAVTEE' A
#
# COMPACT_ATOMS: atom_id res chain seq x y z
N HIS A 1 2.19 -8.00 -0.54
CA HIS A 1 2.55 -8.24 -1.96
C HIS A 1 1.40 -8.10 -2.97
N ILE A 2 0.26 -7.52 -2.59
CA ILE A 2 -0.89 -7.37 -3.49
C ILE A 2 -0.54 -6.49 -4.70
N ALA A 3 0.22 -5.42 -4.47
CA ALA A 3 0.74 -4.56 -5.53
C ALA A 3 1.69 -5.29 -6.51
N THR A 4 2.43 -6.31 -6.05
CA THR A 4 3.25 -7.15 -6.94
C THR A 4 2.38 -7.88 -7.95
N LEU A 5 1.27 -8.47 -7.49
CA LEU A 5 0.33 -9.19 -8.36
C LEU A 5 -0.38 -8.24 -9.34
N ARG A 6 -0.79 -7.06 -8.89
CA ARG A 6 -1.32 -5.99 -9.76
C ARG A 6 -0.34 -5.65 -10.88
N ASN A 7 0.90 -5.33 -10.50
CA ASN A 7 1.91 -4.85 -11.43
C ASN A 7 2.34 -5.93 -12.44
N ALA A 8 2.26 -7.22 -12.08
CA ALA A 8 2.56 -8.32 -12.99
C ALA A 8 1.69 -8.31 -14.27
N ARG A 9 0.50 -7.72 -14.21
CA ARG A 9 -0.38 -7.56 -15.38
C ARG A 9 -0.61 -6.12 -15.82
N GLY A 10 -0.11 -5.14 -15.07
CA GLY A 10 -0.30 -3.71 -15.36
C GLY A 10 -1.77 -3.27 -15.30
N THR A 11 -2.61 -4.02 -14.59
CA THR A 11 -4.03 -3.69 -14.38
C THR A 11 -4.19 -2.89 -13.08
N ALA A 12 -5.43 -2.46 -12.78
CA ALA A 12 -5.73 -1.83 -11.50
C ALA A 12 -5.97 -2.85 -10.36
N TYR A 13 -6.05 -4.14 -10.67
CA TYR A 13 -6.46 -5.19 -9.72
C TYR A 13 -5.43 -6.32 -9.61
N PRO A 14 -5.31 -6.93 -8.41
CA PRO A 14 -5.98 -6.54 -7.17
C PRO A 14 -5.46 -5.19 -6.63
N ASP A 15 -6.36 -4.35 -6.11
CA ASP A 15 -6.00 -3.02 -5.59
C ASP A 15 -5.47 -3.14 -4.14
N PRO A 16 -4.23 -2.70 -3.85
CA PRO A 16 -3.70 -2.67 -2.48
C PRO A 16 -4.55 -1.86 -1.49
N VAL A 17 -5.22 -0.80 -1.95
CA VAL A 17 -6.10 0.03 -1.09
C VAL A 17 -7.32 -0.78 -0.65
N GLN A 18 -7.96 -1.47 -1.58
CA GLN A 18 -9.12 -2.31 -1.26
C GLN A 18 -8.72 -3.45 -0.30
N ALA A 19 -7.54 -4.02 -0.50
CA ALA A 19 -7.07 -5.06 0.39
C ALA A 19 -6.73 -4.57 1.80
N ALA A 20 -6.21 -3.34 1.92
CA ALA A 20 -5.98 -2.71 3.22
C ALA A 20 -7.31 -2.51 3.97
N PHE A 21 -8.35 -2.01 3.29
CA PHE A 21 -9.69 -1.90 3.86
C PHE A 21 -10.22 -3.25 4.36
N ILE A 22 -10.10 -4.32 3.57
CA ILE A 22 -10.51 -5.67 3.98
C ILE A 22 -9.73 -6.14 5.21
N ALA A 23 -8.43 -5.86 5.28
CA ALA A 23 -7.61 -6.21 6.43
C ALA A 23 -8.05 -5.48 7.70
N GLU A 24 -8.36 -4.19 7.63
CA GLU A 24 -8.91 -3.43 8.77
C GLU A 24 -10.26 -3.99 9.23
N GLN A 25 -11.17 -4.28 8.29
CA GLN A 25 -12.47 -4.89 8.61
C GLN A 25 -12.33 -6.30 9.21
N ALA A 26 -11.24 -7.01 8.89
CA ALA A 26 -10.90 -8.30 9.47
C ALA A 26 -10.21 -8.18 10.84
N GLY A 27 -10.01 -6.97 11.37
CA GLY A 27 -9.44 -6.73 12.70
C GLY A 27 -7.94 -6.46 12.71
N ALA A 28 -7.33 -6.05 11.59
CA ALA A 28 -5.94 -5.61 11.61
C ALA A 28 -5.79 -4.30 12.41
N ASP A 29 -4.82 -4.25 13.34
CA ASP A 29 -4.53 -3.06 14.15
C ASP A 29 -3.81 -1.95 13.36
N GLY A 30 -3.31 -2.27 12.17
CA GLY A 30 -2.60 -1.34 11.30
C GLY A 30 -2.19 -1.99 9.99
N ILE A 31 -1.86 -1.14 9.01
CA ILE A 31 -1.48 -1.54 7.67
C ILE A 31 -0.02 -1.15 7.41
N THR A 32 0.79 -2.15 7.03
CA THR A 32 2.18 -1.94 6.64
C THR A 32 2.31 -1.88 5.12
N VAL A 33 2.96 -0.83 4.62
CA VAL A 33 3.31 -0.68 3.21
C VAL A 33 4.74 -0.21 3.06
N HIS A 34 5.40 -0.67 1.99
CA HIS A 34 6.79 -0.32 1.70
C HIS A 34 6.86 0.42 0.37
N LEU A 35 7.10 1.73 0.42
CA LEU A 35 7.33 2.55 -0.75
C LEU A 35 8.82 2.51 -1.09
N ARG A 36 9.15 1.75 -2.15
CA ARG A 36 10.53 1.66 -2.65
C ARG A 36 10.81 2.83 -3.58
N GLU A 37 12.05 3.30 -3.60
CA GLU A 37 12.56 4.30 -4.54
C GLU A 37 12.34 3.88 -6.02
N ASP A 38 12.46 2.59 -6.34
CA ASP A 38 12.22 2.08 -7.70
C ASP A 38 10.73 1.84 -8.03
N ARG A 39 9.81 2.12 -7.09
CA ARG A 39 8.35 1.91 -7.21
C ARG A 39 7.99 0.51 -7.74
N ARG A 40 8.79 -0.50 -7.39
CA ARG A 40 8.63 -1.88 -7.90
C ARG A 40 7.24 -2.47 -7.66
N HIS A 41 6.59 -2.10 -6.55
CA HIS A 41 5.30 -2.65 -6.15
C HIS A 41 4.31 -1.55 -5.75
N ILE A 42 4.42 -1.07 -4.51
CA ILE A 42 3.61 0.05 -3.99
C ILE A 42 4.07 1.33 -4.68
N THR A 43 3.10 2.17 -5.01
CA THR A 43 3.31 3.45 -5.69
C THR A 43 2.90 4.62 -4.80
N ASP A 44 3.32 5.82 -5.17
CA ASP A 44 2.96 7.06 -4.47
C ASP A 44 1.44 7.29 -4.41
N ARG A 45 0.71 6.84 -5.45
CA ARG A 45 -0.77 6.84 -5.46
C ARG A 45 -1.32 5.99 -4.33
N ASP A 46 -0.81 4.77 -4.19
CA ASP A 46 -1.29 3.81 -3.19
C ASP A 46 -1.11 4.40 -1.78
N VAL A 47 0.08 4.94 -1.48
CA VAL A 47 0.38 5.56 -0.19
C VAL A 47 -0.52 6.77 0.09
N ARG A 48 -0.72 7.66 -0.90
CA ARG A 48 -1.57 8.85 -0.72
C ARG A 48 -3.01 8.47 -0.41
N ILE A 49 -3.57 7.49 -1.12
CA ILE A 49 -4.95 7.04 -0.88
C ILE A 49 -5.05 6.35 0.48
N LEU A 50 -4.14 5.43 0.80
CA LEU A 50 -4.12 4.76 2.11
C LEU A 50 -4.07 5.78 3.25
N ARG A 51 -3.24 6.81 3.14
CA ARG A 51 -3.16 7.86 4.16
C ARG A 51 -4.48 8.61 4.38
N GLN A 52 -5.32 8.69 3.34
CA GLN A 52 -6.63 9.36 3.38
C GLN A 52 -7.76 8.44 3.84
N THR A 53 -7.62 7.12 3.68
CA THR A 53 -8.72 6.17 3.85
C THR A 53 -8.57 5.20 5.01
N LEU A 54 -7.36 5.00 5.55
CA LEU A 54 -7.16 4.09 6.69
C LEU A 54 -7.80 4.66 7.96
N ASP A 55 -8.58 3.82 8.64
CA ASP A 55 -9.18 4.13 9.94
C ASP A 55 -8.24 3.78 11.10
N THR A 56 -7.26 2.90 10.85
CA THR A 56 -6.25 2.47 11.82
C THR A 56 -4.91 3.17 11.58
N ARG A 57 -3.79 2.51 11.92
CA ARG A 57 -2.44 3.06 11.79
C ARG A 57 -1.79 2.63 10.49
N MET A 58 -1.08 3.55 9.84
CA MET A 58 -0.19 3.23 8.73
C MET A 58 1.25 3.08 9.24
N ASN A 59 1.86 1.94 8.96
CA ASN A 59 3.30 1.72 9.09
C ASN A 59 3.95 1.85 7.70
N LEU A 60 4.58 2.99 7.42
CA LEU A 60 5.23 3.26 6.15
C LEU A 60 6.72 2.93 6.23
N GLU A 61 7.14 1.88 5.52
CA GLU A 61 8.54 1.54 5.30
C GLU A 61 9.08 2.30 4.08
N MET A 62 10.19 3.00 4.24
CA MET A 62 10.86 3.74 3.18
C MET A 62 12.37 3.80 3.39
N ALA A 63 13.12 4.09 2.33
CA ALA A 63 14.56 4.30 2.41
C ALA A 63 14.89 5.65 3.07
N VAL A 64 16.09 5.77 3.62
CA VAL A 64 16.61 7.04 4.18
C VAL A 64 17.24 7.85 3.04
N THR A 65 16.39 8.41 2.19
CA THR A 65 16.74 9.24 1.03
C THR A 65 16.02 10.58 1.11
N GLU A 66 16.51 11.60 0.39
CA GLU A 66 15.90 12.94 0.41
C GLU A 66 14.58 13.06 -0.38
N GLU A 67 14.28 12.06 -1.21
CA GLU A 67 13.04 11.97 -1.99
C GLU A 67 11.80 11.79 -1.11
#